data_AF-A0A179UU95-F1
#
_entry.id   AF-A0A179UU95-F1
#
_cell.length_a   1.000
_cell.length_b   1.000
_cell.length_c   1.000
_cell.angle_alpha   90.00
_cell.angle_beta   90.00
_cell.angle_gamma   90.00
#
_symmetry.space_group_name_H-M   'P 1'
#
loop_
_entity.id
_entity.type
_entity.pdbx_description
1 polymer ?
#
loop_
_entity_poly.entity_id
_entity_poly.type
_entity_poly.pdbx_seq_one_letter_code
_entity_poly.pdbx_strand_id
1 'polypeptide(L)'
;MPRHTSLPRGPEGTIYEASGFNNNLRIEINPTKIKFIKELKTSEALLIFHVNYDDMPRVLKVFHNNEDAGYADDRVCDLNHARCKIRAYCSLKRSGICNGGYVPQFYEYTLSLRSTVLAPHLNAFQRDAGLSSAILMEFLLNPLIVNCITYSKEQMTKAVKGIQQIHSALVEHNDPYLKNIMIVPDDSERVV
;
A
#
# COMPACT_ATOMS: atom_id res chain seq x y z
N MET A 1 -13.66 -21.97 -27.21
CA MET A 1 -12.45 -21.12 -27.32
C MET A 1 -12.25 -20.40 -26.00
N PRO A 2 -11.30 -20.80 -25.13
CA PRO A 2 -11.07 -20.07 -23.90
C PRO A 2 -10.35 -18.76 -24.23
N ARG A 3 -10.94 -17.63 -23.85
CA ARG A 3 -10.29 -16.31 -23.95
C ARG A 3 -9.13 -16.32 -22.96
N HIS A 4 -7.90 -16.40 -23.48
CA HIS A 4 -6.70 -16.09 -22.71
C HIS A 4 -6.79 -14.61 -22.27
N THR A 5 -7.26 -14.37 -21.05
CA THR A 5 -7.00 -13.11 -20.35
C THR A 5 -5.53 -13.10 -19.98
N SER A 6 -4.68 -12.65 -20.92
CA SER A 6 -3.29 -12.36 -20.63
C SER A 6 -3.25 -11.30 -19.54
N LEU A 7 -2.87 -11.70 -18.31
CA LEU A 7 -2.39 -10.76 -17.30
C LEU A 7 -1.34 -9.86 -17.97
N PRO A 8 -1.34 -8.54 -17.72
CA PRO A 8 -0.34 -7.66 -18.28
C PRO A 8 1.01 -8.16 -17.79
N ARG A 9 1.84 -8.62 -18.73
CA ARG A 9 3.18 -9.10 -18.42
C ARG A 9 3.99 -7.93 -17.88
N GLY A 10 4.83 -8.20 -16.88
CA GLY A 10 5.86 -7.25 -16.50
C GLY A 10 6.84 -7.04 -17.65
N PRO A 11 7.77 -6.08 -17.53
CA PRO A 11 8.78 -5.85 -18.54
C PRO A 11 9.58 -7.13 -18.81
N GLU A 12 9.86 -7.37 -20.09
CA GLU A 12 10.53 -8.57 -20.60
C GLU A 12 11.93 -8.74 -20.00
N GLY A 13 12.25 -9.96 -19.59
CA GLY A 13 13.52 -10.28 -18.93
C GLY A 13 13.63 -9.78 -17.49
N THR A 14 12.52 -9.42 -16.84
CA THR A 14 12.46 -9.20 -15.38
C THR A 14 11.75 -10.35 -14.69
N ILE A 15 11.99 -10.55 -13.39
CA ILE A 15 11.22 -11.54 -12.60
C ILE A 15 9.72 -11.24 -12.55
N TYR A 16 9.31 -10.05 -12.99
CA TYR A 16 7.93 -9.59 -13.03
C TYR A 16 7.21 -9.91 -14.35
N GLU A 17 7.92 -10.45 -15.34
CA GLU A 17 7.39 -10.73 -16.68
C GLU A 17 6.14 -11.64 -16.61
N ALA A 18 6.19 -12.71 -15.81
CA ALA A 18 5.07 -13.62 -15.62
C ALA A 18 4.04 -13.13 -14.59
N SER A 19 4.40 -12.18 -13.72
CA SER A 19 3.69 -11.88 -12.48
C SER A 19 3.16 -10.44 -12.40
N GLY A 20 2.95 -9.77 -13.53
CA GLY A 20 2.59 -8.36 -13.58
C GLY A 20 1.36 -7.97 -12.74
N PHE A 21 0.98 -6.69 -12.82
CA PHE A 21 0.01 -6.12 -11.90
C PHE A 21 -1.36 -6.83 -11.93
N ASN A 22 -1.96 -7.00 -10.74
CA ASN A 22 -3.26 -7.63 -10.63
C ASN A 22 -4.38 -6.67 -11.05
N ASN A 23 -4.78 -6.73 -12.32
CA ASN A 23 -5.83 -5.86 -12.86
C ASN A 23 -7.16 -5.94 -12.10
N ASN A 24 -7.47 -7.05 -11.42
CA ASN A 24 -8.70 -7.20 -10.63
C ASN A 24 -8.72 -6.32 -9.37
N LEU A 25 -7.56 -5.83 -8.93
CA LEU A 25 -7.42 -4.94 -7.76
C LEU A 25 -7.16 -3.49 -8.19
N ARG A 26 -7.21 -3.20 -9.49
CA ARG A 26 -7.03 -1.85 -10.02
C ARG A 26 -8.35 -1.09 -9.96
N ILE A 27 -8.31 0.12 -9.42
CA ILE A 27 -9.44 1.03 -9.36
C ILE A 27 -9.14 2.33 -10.12
N GLU A 28 -10.18 2.90 -10.72
CA GLU A 28 -10.19 4.30 -11.12
C GLU A 28 -10.91 5.11 -10.04
N ILE A 29 -10.18 6.00 -9.36
CA ILE A 29 -10.72 6.76 -8.24
C ILE A 29 -11.70 7.80 -8.77
N ASN A 30 -12.99 7.59 -8.53
CA ASN A 30 -14.03 8.57 -8.85
C ASN A 30 -13.96 9.75 -7.86
N PRO A 31 -13.74 10.99 -8.33
CA PRO A 31 -13.62 12.17 -7.48
C PRO A 31 -14.91 12.53 -6.74
N THR A 32 -16.08 12.12 -7.24
CA THR A 32 -17.37 12.39 -6.57
C THR A 32 -17.63 11.48 -5.37
N LYS A 33 -16.99 10.30 -5.36
CA LYS A 33 -17.14 9.29 -4.30
C LYS A 33 -16.13 9.44 -3.18
N ILE A 34 -15.10 10.26 -3.36
CA ILE A 34 -14.02 10.46 -2.40
C ILE A 34 -14.18 11.81 -1.70
N LYS A 35 -14.14 11.78 -0.36
CA LYS A 35 -14.13 12.98 0.49
C LYS A 35 -12.88 12.92 1.37
N PHE A 36 -12.02 13.94 1.25
CA PHE A 36 -10.85 14.05 2.11
C PHE A 36 -11.27 14.56 3.48
N ILE A 37 -10.90 13.83 4.54
CA ILE A 37 -11.21 14.20 5.92
C ILE A 37 -10.01 14.87 6.57
N LYS A 38 -8.85 14.22 6.51
CA LYS A 38 -7.64 14.68 7.19
C LYS A 38 -6.37 14.16 6.51
N GLU A 39 -5.32 14.98 6.52
CA GLU A 39 -3.96 14.53 6.20
C GLU A 39 -3.33 13.84 7.43
N LEU A 40 -2.89 12.59 7.25
CA LEU A 40 -2.29 11.79 8.33
C LEU A 40 -0.77 11.93 8.35
N LYS A 41 -0.13 11.98 7.17
CA LYS A 41 1.32 12.08 7.05
C LYS A 41 1.70 12.67 5.70
N THR A 42 2.70 13.54 5.72
CA THR A 42 3.33 14.08 4.52
C THR A 42 4.83 13.84 4.57
N SER A 43 5.40 13.49 3.43
CA SER A 43 6.83 13.29 3.22
C SER A 43 7.16 13.55 1.76
N GLU A 44 8.44 13.71 1.45
CA GLU A 44 8.91 13.99 0.08
C GLU A 44 8.54 12.90 -0.94
N ALA A 45 8.32 11.67 -0.49
CA ALA A 45 8.01 10.54 -1.35
C ALA A 45 6.52 10.16 -1.41
N LEU A 46 5.74 10.53 -0.39
CA LEU A 46 4.33 10.12 -0.27
C LEU A 46 3.52 11.03 0.66
N LEU A 47 2.22 11.12 0.39
CA LEU A 47 1.22 11.67 1.29
C LEU A 47 0.21 10.59 1.67
N ILE A 48 -0.28 10.63 2.91
CA ILE A 48 -1.26 9.71 3.45
C ILE A 48 -2.46 10.53 3.94
N PHE A 49 -3.63 10.22 3.42
CA PHE A 49 -4.89 10.87 3.76
C PHE A 49 -5.85 9.88 4.39
N HIS A 50 -6.57 10.34 5.41
CA HIS A 50 -7.83 9.76 5.81
C HIS A 50 -8.92 10.31 4.89
N VAL A 51 -9.58 9.40 4.18
CA VAL A 51 -10.65 9.71 3.23
C VAL A 51 -11.88 8.89 3.56
N ASN A 52 -13.05 9.43 3.22
CA ASN A 52 -14.24 8.63 3.08
C ASN A 52 -14.41 8.30 1.59
N TYR A 53 -14.39 7.01 1.26
CA TYR A 53 -14.60 6.53 -0.10
C TYR A 53 -15.83 5.62 -0.14
N ASP A 54 -16.86 6.04 -0.86
CA ASP A 54 -18.14 5.33 -0.97
C ASP A 54 -18.79 5.09 0.41
N ASP A 55 -18.84 6.16 1.22
CA ASP A 55 -19.35 6.21 2.60
C ASP A 55 -18.59 5.33 3.62
N MET A 56 -17.46 4.73 3.23
CA MET A 56 -16.58 3.96 4.09
C MET A 56 -15.28 4.70 4.42
N PRO A 57 -14.85 4.77 5.69
CA PRO A 57 -13.57 5.35 6.07
C PRO A 57 -12.40 4.49 5.57
N ARG A 58 -11.46 5.11 4.85
CA ARG A 58 -10.30 4.46 4.26
C ARG A 58 -9.07 5.36 4.34
N VAL A 59 -7.91 4.75 4.15
CA VAL A 59 -6.65 5.46 3.99
C VAL A 59 -6.29 5.48 2.50
N LEU A 60 -6.11 6.69 1.97
CA LEU A 60 -5.54 6.89 0.64
C LEU A 60 -4.06 7.26 0.80
N LYS A 61 -3.19 6.39 0.31
CA LYS A 61 -1.75 6.63 0.27
C LYS A 61 -1.34 6.95 -1.15
N VAL A 62 -0.89 8.18 -1.39
CA VAL A 62 -0.50 8.69 -2.70
C VAL A 62 1.01 8.84 -2.74
N PHE A 63 1.63 8.36 -3.81
CA PHE A 63 3.07 8.37 -4.00
C PHE A 63 3.47 9.42 -5.02
N HIS A 64 4.53 10.16 -4.73
CA HIS A 64 5.17 11.02 -5.72
C HIS A 64 5.81 10.16 -6.79
N ASN A 65 5.68 10.59 -8.03
CA ASN A 65 6.29 9.91 -9.18
C ASN A 65 7.11 10.94 -9.95
N ASN A 66 8.18 11.39 -9.29
CA ASN A 66 9.02 12.48 -9.80
C ASN A 66 9.89 12.03 -10.97
N GLU A 67 10.28 10.76 -11.02
CA GLU A 67 10.98 10.09 -12.13
C GLU A 67 10.93 8.58 -11.90
N ASP A 68 10.69 7.79 -12.96
CA ASP A 68 10.71 6.33 -12.84
C ASP A 68 12.14 5.83 -12.93
N ALA A 69 12.73 5.49 -11.77
CA ALA A 69 14.06 4.90 -11.68
C ALA A 69 14.17 3.53 -12.39
N GLY A 70 13.05 2.94 -12.81
CA GLY A 70 13.05 1.70 -13.58
C GLY A 70 13.40 0.49 -12.72
N TYR A 71 14.28 -0.36 -13.24
CA TYR A 71 14.71 -1.60 -12.60
C TYR A 71 16.21 -1.54 -12.37
N ALA A 72 16.69 -2.23 -11.35
CA ALA A 72 18.11 -2.44 -11.14
C ALA A 72 18.73 -3.19 -12.33
N ASP A 73 20.04 -3.07 -12.51
CA ASP A 73 20.76 -3.68 -13.64
C ASP A 73 20.60 -5.21 -13.69
N ASP A 74 20.41 -5.84 -12.53
CA ASP A 74 20.15 -7.27 -12.41
C ASP A 74 18.74 -7.69 -12.86
N ARG A 75 17.84 -6.74 -13.10
CA ARG A 75 16.42 -6.92 -13.48
C ARG A 75 15.59 -7.72 -12.48
N VAL A 76 16.10 -7.90 -11.26
CA VAL A 76 15.43 -8.61 -10.16
C VAL A 76 14.73 -7.60 -9.24
N CYS A 77 15.28 -6.39 -9.12
CA CYS A 77 14.74 -5.34 -8.26
C CYS A 77 14.06 -4.22 -9.06
N ASP A 78 12.83 -3.89 -8.68
CA ASP A 78 12.15 -2.68 -9.15
C ASP A 78 12.53 -1.50 -8.23
N LEU A 79 13.03 -0.41 -8.82
CA LEU A 79 13.47 0.77 -8.07
C LEU A 79 12.35 1.77 -7.82
N ASN A 80 11.17 1.55 -8.42
CA ASN A 80 10.01 2.41 -8.21
C ASN A 80 9.29 2.02 -6.92
N HIS A 81 9.41 2.89 -5.92
CA HIS A 81 8.82 2.69 -4.59
C HIS A 81 7.32 2.39 -4.66
N ALA A 82 6.55 3.10 -5.48
CA ALA A 82 5.11 2.88 -5.59
C ALA A 82 4.79 1.49 -6.17
N ARG A 83 5.50 1.08 -7.24
CA ARG A 83 5.31 -0.25 -7.86
C ARG A 83 5.65 -1.38 -6.90
N CYS A 84 6.79 -1.30 -6.21
CA CYS A 84 7.19 -2.28 -5.21
C CYS A 84 6.13 -2.42 -4.11
N LYS A 85 5.62 -1.30 -3.61
CA LYS A 85 4.60 -1.30 -2.56
C LYS A 85 3.29 -1.93 -3.03
N ILE A 86 2.82 -1.57 -4.22
CA ILE A 86 1.60 -2.13 -4.81
C ILE A 86 1.75 -3.64 -5.03
N ARG A 87 2.89 -4.09 -5.55
CA ARG A 87 3.18 -5.53 -5.75
C ARG A 87 3.18 -6.29 -4.42
N ALA A 88 3.81 -5.74 -3.39
CA ALA A 88 3.81 -6.34 -2.06
C ALA A 88 2.37 -6.52 -1.52
N TYR A 89 1.54 -5.48 -1.56
CA TYR A 89 0.14 -5.58 -1.13
C TYR A 89 -0.70 -6.53 -1.98
N CYS A 90 -0.46 -6.59 -3.30
CA CYS A 90 -1.10 -7.57 -4.17
C CYS A 90 -0.72 -9.01 -3.77
N SER A 91 0.54 -9.28 -3.42
CA SER A 91 0.99 -10.59 -2.95
C SER A 91 0.35 -10.96 -1.60
N LEU A 92 0.32 -10.02 -0.65
CA LEU A 92 -0.29 -10.20 0.66
C LEU A 92 -1.79 -10.52 0.54
N LYS A 93 -2.51 -9.81 -0.33
CA LYS A 93 -3.94 -10.05 -0.57
C LYS A 93 -4.20 -11.40 -1.25
N ARG A 94 -3.39 -11.77 -2.24
CA ARG A 94 -3.48 -13.09 -2.91
C ARG A 94 -3.21 -14.25 -1.96
N SER A 95 -2.29 -14.05 -1.02
CA SER A 95 -1.93 -15.05 0.00
C SER A 95 -2.89 -15.08 1.20
N GLY A 96 -3.92 -14.22 1.21
CA GLY A 96 -4.91 -14.17 2.29
C GLY A 96 -4.40 -13.56 3.60
N ILE A 97 -3.17 -13.02 3.64
CA ILE A 97 -2.55 -12.48 4.85
C ILE A 97 -3.31 -11.26 5.38
N CYS A 98 -3.86 -10.44 4.48
CA CYS A 98 -4.72 -9.31 4.86
C CYS A 98 -5.89 -9.79 5.73
N ASN A 99 -6.56 -10.89 5.38
CA ASN A 99 -7.70 -11.41 6.15
C ASN A 99 -7.31 -11.93 7.54
N GLY A 100 -6.02 -12.24 7.76
CA GLY A 100 -5.49 -12.70 9.04
C GLY A 100 -5.27 -11.58 10.07
N GLY A 101 -5.45 -10.31 9.70
CA GLY A 101 -5.29 -9.16 10.61
C GLY A 101 -3.85 -8.81 10.97
N TYR A 102 -2.86 -9.42 10.28
CA TYR A 102 -1.43 -9.16 10.48
C TYR A 102 -0.91 -7.91 9.76
N VAL A 103 -1.67 -7.45 8.75
CA VAL A 103 -1.40 -6.26 7.95
C VAL A 103 -2.73 -5.55 7.72
N PRO A 104 -2.76 -4.23 7.44
CA PRO A 104 -4.02 -3.54 7.20
C PRO A 104 -4.69 -4.10 5.94
N GLN A 105 -6.03 -4.09 5.89
CA GLN A 105 -6.73 -4.53 4.69
C GLN A 105 -6.32 -3.67 3.49
N PHE A 106 -5.77 -4.32 2.47
CA PHE A 106 -5.57 -3.71 1.17
C PHE A 106 -6.84 -3.86 0.36
N TYR A 107 -7.40 -2.76 -0.15
CA TYR A 107 -8.57 -2.83 -1.01
C TYR A 107 -8.13 -2.89 -2.47
N GLU A 108 -7.63 -1.77 -2.97
CA GLU A 108 -7.40 -1.52 -4.40
C GLU A 108 -6.25 -0.52 -4.59
N TYR A 109 -5.77 -0.39 -5.83
CA TYR A 109 -4.72 0.56 -6.20
C TYR A 109 -5.00 1.23 -7.54
N THR A 110 -4.35 2.37 -7.77
CA THR A 110 -4.29 3.03 -9.07
C THR A 110 -2.84 3.41 -9.38
N LEU A 111 -2.44 3.24 -10.65
CA LEU A 111 -1.13 3.67 -11.16
C LEU A 111 -1.21 5.03 -11.88
N SER A 112 -2.43 5.56 -12.05
CA SER A 112 -2.70 6.70 -12.91
C SER A 112 -3.73 7.60 -12.24
N LEU A 113 -3.33 8.27 -11.15
CA LEU A 113 -4.15 9.24 -10.45
C LEU A 113 -3.90 10.65 -11.01
N ARG A 114 -4.97 11.30 -11.48
CA ARG A 114 -4.92 12.70 -11.93
C ARG A 114 -5.05 13.62 -10.72
N SER A 115 -3.96 14.30 -10.35
CA SER A 115 -3.92 15.23 -9.21
C SER A 115 -4.85 16.43 -9.37
N THR A 116 -5.08 16.89 -10.62
CA THR A 116 -5.95 18.04 -10.94
C THR A 116 -7.41 17.83 -10.56
N VAL A 117 -7.90 16.59 -10.64
CA VAL A 117 -9.31 16.24 -10.40
C VAL A 117 -9.62 16.17 -8.90
N LEU A 118 -8.60 16.01 -8.06
CA LEU A 118 -8.69 15.92 -6.60
C LEU A 118 -8.06 17.14 -5.91
N ALA A 119 -7.96 18.26 -6.64
CA ALA A 119 -7.58 19.54 -6.06
C ALA A 119 -8.62 20.00 -5.01
N PRO A 120 -8.21 20.69 -3.94
CA PRO A 120 -6.85 21.17 -3.66
C PRO A 120 -5.93 20.15 -2.96
N HIS A 121 -6.46 19.01 -2.50
CA HIS A 121 -5.73 18.10 -1.60
C HIS A 121 -4.49 17.44 -2.25
N LEU A 122 -4.50 17.26 -3.56
CA LEU A 122 -3.35 16.70 -4.29
C LEU A 122 -2.52 17.76 -5.05
N ASN A 123 -2.62 19.04 -4.69
CA ASN A 123 -1.84 20.10 -5.34
C ASN A 123 -0.32 19.88 -5.24
N ALA A 124 0.16 19.24 -4.16
CA ALA A 124 1.56 18.89 -4.00
C ALA A 124 2.10 18.01 -5.15
N PHE A 125 1.24 17.22 -5.79
CA PHE A 125 1.58 16.29 -6.88
C PHE A 125 1.43 16.91 -8.28
N GLN A 126 0.99 18.17 -8.40
CA GLN A 126 0.83 18.81 -9.72
C GLN A 126 2.18 19.14 -10.38
N ARG A 127 3.26 19.16 -9.60
CA ARG A 127 4.62 19.45 -10.08
C ARG A 127 5.41 18.20 -10.43
N ASP A 128 4.87 17.01 -10.12
CA ASP A 128 5.50 15.75 -10.47
C ASP A 128 5.51 15.56 -11.99
N ALA A 129 6.59 15.00 -12.54
CA ALA A 129 6.70 14.73 -13.97
C ALA A 129 5.73 13.61 -14.42
N GLY A 130 5.41 12.67 -13.54
CA GLY A 130 4.55 11.51 -13.82
C GLY A 130 3.18 11.59 -13.14
N LEU A 131 2.27 10.70 -13.57
CA LEU A 131 1.03 10.47 -12.82
C LEU A 131 1.35 9.79 -11.48
N SER A 132 0.68 10.25 -10.43
CA SER A 132 0.82 9.68 -9.09
C SER A 132 0.18 8.30 -9.03
N SER A 133 0.82 7.40 -8.31
CA SER A 133 0.24 6.11 -7.93
C SER A 133 -0.42 6.24 -6.56
N ALA A 134 -1.50 5.50 -6.32
CA ALA A 134 -2.13 5.49 -5.00
C ALA A 134 -2.65 4.11 -4.61
N ILE A 135 -2.73 3.89 -3.31
CA ILE A 135 -3.26 2.69 -2.67
C ILE A 135 -4.40 3.10 -1.75
N LEU A 136 -5.49 2.34 -1.81
CA LEU A 136 -6.63 2.45 -0.92
C LEU A 136 -6.61 1.28 0.07
N MET A 137 -6.57 1.58 1.36
CA MET A 137 -6.41 0.59 2.42
C MET A 137 -7.28 0.90 3.64
N GLU A 138 -7.31 -0.02 4.59
CA GLU A 138 -8.02 0.09 5.85
C GLU A 138 -7.64 1.36 6.62
N PHE A 139 -8.65 2.01 7.19
CA PHE A 139 -8.44 3.04 8.19
C PHE A 139 -8.42 2.40 9.59
N LEU A 140 -7.29 2.51 10.26
CA LEU A 140 -7.15 2.08 11.66
C LEU A 140 -7.66 3.19 12.57
N LEU A 141 -8.61 2.87 13.44
CA LEU A 141 -9.12 3.81 14.44
C LEU A 141 -8.11 3.91 15.59
N ASN A 142 -7.61 5.12 15.86
CA ASN A 142 -6.70 5.43 16.97
C ASN A 142 -5.51 4.45 17.13
N PRO A 143 -4.70 4.21 16.08
CA PRO A 143 -3.57 3.29 16.19
C PRO A 143 -2.53 3.85 17.15
N LEU A 144 -2.05 2.99 18.05
CA LEU A 144 -0.95 3.30 18.96
C LEU A 144 0.36 2.76 18.39
N ILE A 145 1.36 3.62 18.30
CA ILE A 145 2.70 3.23 17.87
C ILE A 145 3.37 2.50 19.03
N VAL A 146 3.93 1.31 18.77
CA VAL A 146 4.72 0.59 19.76
C VAL A 146 6.04 1.33 19.98
N ASN A 147 6.45 1.48 21.23
CA ASN A 147 7.77 2.01 21.57
C ASN A 147 8.47 1.12 22.61
N CYS A 148 9.74 1.42 22.90
CA CYS A 148 10.59 0.63 23.79
C CYS A 148 10.12 0.63 25.27
N ILE A 149 9.10 1.41 25.61
CA ILE A 149 8.57 1.58 26.97
C ILE A 149 7.20 0.91 27.10
N THR A 150 6.37 0.96 26.05
CA THR A 150 4.96 0.52 26.10
C THR A 150 4.73 -0.89 25.56
N TYR A 151 5.75 -1.58 25.03
CA TYR A 151 5.58 -2.90 24.43
C TYR A 151 5.35 -3.99 25.48
N SER A 152 4.41 -4.89 25.19
CA SER A 152 4.24 -6.14 25.95
C SER A 152 4.87 -7.33 25.19
N LYS A 153 5.21 -8.39 25.93
CA LYS A 153 5.73 -9.63 25.33
C LYS A 153 4.73 -10.26 24.35
N GLU A 154 3.45 -10.17 24.66
CA GLU A 154 2.37 -10.69 23.81
C GLU A 154 2.25 -9.91 22.51
N GLN A 155 2.32 -8.57 22.56
CA GLN A 155 2.30 -7.71 21.38
C GLN A 155 3.49 -8.00 20.46
N MET A 156 4.69 -8.15 21.03
CA MET A 156 5.87 -8.51 20.24
C MET A 156 5.78 -9.91 19.64
N THR A 157 5.17 -10.87 20.34
CA THR A 157 4.93 -12.21 19.79
C THR A 157 3.97 -12.15 18.60
N LYS A 158 2.91 -11.33 18.69
CA LYS A 158 2.00 -11.07 17.56
C LYS A 158 2.73 -10.39 16.39
N ALA A 159 3.58 -9.40 16.64
CA ALA A 159 4.36 -8.71 15.61
C ALA A 159 5.33 -9.66 14.88
N VAL A 160 6.06 -10.51 15.63
CA VAL A 160 6.94 -11.53 15.04
C VAL A 160 6.15 -12.49 14.18
N LYS A 161 4.98 -12.95 14.65
CA LYS A 161 4.09 -13.79 13.85
C LYS A 161 3.61 -13.08 12.60
N GLY A 162 3.27 -11.79 12.67
CA GLY A 162 2.91 -10.97 11.51
C GLY A 162 4.02 -10.92 10.45
N ILE A 163 5.26 -10.68 10.87
CA ILE A 163 6.43 -10.70 9.96
C ILE A 163 6.62 -12.07 9.31
N GLN A 164 6.48 -13.16 10.07
CA GLN A 164 6.55 -14.53 9.54
C GLN A 164 5.46 -14.79 8.48
N GLN A 165 4.24 -14.28 8.70
CA GLN A 165 3.15 -14.38 7.74
C GLN A 165 3.43 -13.56 6.48
N ILE A 166 4.00 -12.36 6.61
CA ILE A 166 4.43 -11.54 5.47
C ILE A 166 5.49 -12.30 4.63
N HIS A 167 6.48 -12.92 5.29
CA HIS A 167 7.51 -13.72 4.62
C HIS A 167 6.92 -14.96 3.93
N SER A 168 5.89 -15.59 4.51
CA SER A 168 5.21 -16.72 3.88
C SER A 168 4.51 -16.36 2.56
N ALA A 169 4.18 -15.08 2.36
CA ALA A 169 3.65 -14.53 1.11
C ALA A 169 4.75 -14.06 0.14
N LEU A 170 6.01 -14.43 0.39
CA LEU A 170 7.18 -14.04 -0.40
C LEU A 170 7.36 -12.52 -0.49
N VAL A 171 6.97 -11.81 0.57
CA VAL A 171 7.16 -10.36 0.71
C VAL A 171 8.14 -10.13 1.85
N GLU A 172 9.13 -9.28 1.63
CA GLU A 172 10.04 -8.83 2.66
C GLU A 172 9.62 -7.44 3.15
N HIS A 173 9.50 -7.26 4.48
CA HIS A 173 9.09 -5.96 5.04
C HIS A 173 10.20 -4.89 4.93
N ASN A 174 11.48 -5.28 5.02
CA ASN A 174 12.67 -4.41 4.92
C ASN A 174 12.81 -3.27 5.95
N ASP A 175 11.80 -2.96 6.76
CA ASP A 175 11.80 -1.90 7.78
C ASP A 175 10.92 -2.27 9.01
N PRO A 176 11.15 -3.41 9.70
CA PRO A 176 10.31 -3.88 10.81
C PRO A 176 10.57 -3.14 12.14
N TYR A 177 10.88 -1.85 12.08
CA TYR A 177 11.09 -1.03 13.28
C TYR A 177 9.78 -0.77 14.00
N LEU A 178 9.84 -0.60 15.33
CA LEU A 178 8.68 -0.37 16.19
C LEU A 178 7.77 0.78 15.72
N LYS A 179 8.34 1.82 15.09
CA LYS A 179 7.60 2.94 14.49
C LYS A 179 6.58 2.53 13.41
N ASN A 180 6.77 1.35 12.82
CA ASN A 180 5.92 0.79 11.77
C ASN A 180 5.00 -0.32 12.28
N ILE A 181 5.06 -0.64 13.57
CA ILE A 181 4.16 -1.60 14.22
C ILE A 181 3.10 -0.80 14.97
N MET A 182 1.84 -1.05 14.65
CA MET A 182 0.69 -0.36 15.20
C MET A 182 -0.19 -1.31 16.01
N ILE A 183 -0.67 -0.85 17.17
CA ILE A 183 -1.67 -1.55 17.97
C ILE A 183 -3.02 -0.85 17.77
N VAL A 184 -4.06 -1.63 17.53
CA VAL A 184 -5.45 -1.15 17.46
C VAL A 184 -6.16 -1.60 18.74
N PRO A 185 -6.34 -0.71 19.73
CA PRO A 185 -6.89 -1.09 21.04
C PRO A 185 -8.30 -1.66 20.96
N ASP A 186 -9.13 -1.05 20.12
CA ASP A 186 -10.55 -1.38 19.99
C ASP A 186 -10.81 -2.70 19.23
N ASP A 187 -9.77 -3.34 18.70
CA ASP A 187 -9.84 -4.61 17.95
C ASP A 187 -8.99 -5.70 18.61
N SER A 188 -9.32 -6.08 19.85
CA SER A 188 -8.62 -7.14 20.60
C SER A 188 -7.09 -6.94 20.71
N GLU A 189 -6.66 -5.67 20.76
CA GLU A 189 -5.24 -5.29 20.65
C GLU A 189 -4.56 -5.96 19.45
N ARG A 190 -5.19 -5.83 18.27
CA ARG A 190 -4.63 -6.29 17.00
C ARG A 190 -3.32 -5.55 16.75
N VAL A 191 -2.29 -6.30 16.39
CA VAL A 191 -0.95 -5.79 16.08
C VAL A 191 -0.76 -5.89 14.57
N VAL A 192 -0.45 -4.76 13.94
CA VAL A 192 -0.46 -4.57 12.48
C VAL A 192 0.82 -3.89 12.03
#